data_AF-A0A978SPN2-F1
#
_entry.id   AF-A0A978SPN2-F1
#
_cell.length_a   1.000
_cell.length_b   1.000
_cell.length_c   1.000
_cell.angle_alpha   90.00
_cell.angle_beta   90.00
_cell.angle_gamma   90.00
#
_symmetry.space_group_name_H-M   'P 1'
#
loop_
_entity.id
_entity.type
_entity.pdbx_description
1 polymer ?
#
loop_
_entity_poly.entity_id
_entity_poly.type
_entity_poly.pdbx_seq_one_letter_code
_entity_poly.pdbx_strand_id
1 'polypeptide(L)'
;MVTAKPALEFQYKPLFKNNQIVCGTGQTAIVTGWTLKQAVARHLEPCEFAAIGQLYSPTRGISFLLRNLLANPHVRYLVVMNGTREDRNAGASRCLLDFFAEGFREGISDTGQPCWVVNSEITGYIDAEIPKAVLEQLRQAIATYEATSGREAVRLVKELAQRPGLEPWGEPQLRLPLHQVQPTVLPGPRYGHRIEGRTIAETWVKIIHRIKTTGTIRPNGYDGHWQELIDLTAIVTHEPENFYFPEPNYLPVDRPFVEQYVAQILDDAHPEEGVKYTYGQRLRSWFHRDQIKQVIHKLTADPNSARAVMSLWDPQEDAEAANPPCLNHIWTRIVDGELSLTATFRSNDMFSAWVANAIGLRALQQHLRDKIQERSGRSLTLGPLITVSQSAHIYDDCWENADRIIATQYPKICQQRDYSDPSGSFVITLQADEILVEHMTPGSGEVVNCHSGKTAQQLYQQIATASPGLQVEHALYLGAELQKAELSLKHPEFVYEQDKPLRQTSPSQSSIQAE
;
A
#
# COMPACT_ATOMS: atom_id res chain seq x y z
N MET A 1 -26.06 57.22 28.31
CA MET A 1 -24.98 56.41 27.73
C MET A 1 -25.13 55.00 28.28
N VAL A 2 -25.68 54.08 27.48
CA VAL A 2 -25.81 52.67 27.86
C VAL A 2 -24.47 52.02 27.57
N THR A 3 -23.80 51.57 28.63
CA THR A 3 -22.53 50.85 28.57
C THR A 3 -22.75 49.52 27.86
N ALA A 4 -22.11 49.33 26.70
CA ALA A 4 -22.06 48.05 26.01
C ALA A 4 -21.40 47.03 26.95
N LYS A 5 -22.09 45.91 27.23
CA LYS A 5 -21.49 44.77 27.93
C LYS A 5 -20.22 44.35 27.18
N PRO A 6 -19.09 44.08 27.86
CA PRO A 6 -17.94 43.48 27.20
C PRO A 6 -18.37 42.14 26.58
N ALA A 7 -18.01 41.91 25.33
CA ALA A 7 -18.23 40.64 24.65
C ALA A 7 -17.67 39.52 25.55
N LEU A 8 -18.46 38.49 25.80
CA LEU A 8 -18.06 37.34 26.62
C LEU A 8 -16.75 36.77 26.04
N GLU A 9 -15.64 36.92 26.76
CA GLU A 9 -14.36 36.35 26.35
C GLU A 9 -14.37 34.85 26.60
N PHE A 10 -14.34 34.07 25.51
CA PHE A 10 -14.30 32.61 25.59
C PHE A 10 -12.94 32.08 25.16
N GLN A 11 -12.32 31.29 26.03
CA GLN A 11 -11.07 30.60 25.72
C GLN A 11 -11.36 29.17 25.25
N TYR A 12 -11.25 28.94 23.95
CA TYR A 12 -11.37 27.61 23.36
C TYR A 12 -10.01 26.89 23.31
N LYS A 13 -10.01 25.61 23.71
CA LYS A 13 -8.86 24.71 23.54
C LYS A 13 -9.24 23.63 22.51
N PRO A 14 -8.57 23.57 21.35
CA PRO A 14 -8.91 22.57 20.33
C PRO A 14 -8.76 21.14 20.82
N LEU A 15 -9.78 20.31 20.57
CA LEU A 15 -9.74 18.88 20.90
C LEU A 15 -8.92 18.10 19.89
N PHE A 16 -9.04 18.45 18.61
CA PHE A 16 -8.36 17.76 17.51
C PHE A 16 -7.45 18.71 16.73
N LYS A 17 -6.24 18.24 16.39
CA LYS A 17 -5.23 18.99 15.60
C LYS A 17 -4.87 20.35 16.22
N ASN A 18 -4.63 20.38 17.53
CA ASN A 18 -4.31 21.59 18.30
C ASN A 18 -3.17 22.45 17.70
N ASN A 19 -2.13 21.80 17.18
CA ASN A 19 -0.98 22.41 16.51
C ASN A 19 -1.30 22.96 15.11
N GLN A 20 -2.50 22.75 14.59
CA GLN A 20 -2.93 23.20 13.26
C GLN A 20 -4.02 24.28 13.31
N ILE A 21 -4.45 24.73 14.49
CA ILE A 21 -5.53 25.71 14.67
C ILE A 21 -5.00 26.93 15.41
N VAL A 22 -5.27 28.13 14.88
CA VAL A 22 -5.03 29.40 15.60
C VAL A 22 -6.31 29.75 16.35
N CYS A 23 -6.22 30.00 17.66
CA CYS A 23 -7.39 30.30 18.49
C CYS A 23 -7.46 31.80 18.81
N GLY A 24 -8.67 32.34 18.89
CA GLY A 24 -8.97 33.68 19.36
C GLY A 24 -10.12 33.64 20.37
N THR A 25 -10.71 34.81 20.66
CA THR A 25 -11.78 35.00 21.66
C THR A 25 -13.09 35.51 21.06
N GLY A 26 -13.14 35.73 19.74
CA GLY A 26 -14.35 36.14 19.02
C GLY A 26 -15.34 34.99 18.76
N GLN A 27 -16.34 35.22 17.90
CA GLN A 27 -17.40 34.25 17.59
C GLN A 27 -17.38 33.69 16.15
N THR A 28 -16.39 34.10 15.36
CA THR A 28 -16.29 33.72 13.94
C THR A 28 -15.17 32.70 13.73
N ALA A 29 -15.50 31.49 13.30
CA ALA A 29 -14.53 30.51 12.85
C ALA A 29 -14.22 30.69 11.36
N ILE A 30 -12.97 30.43 10.97
CA ILE A 30 -12.49 30.63 9.60
C ILE A 30 -11.88 29.32 9.08
N VAL A 31 -12.35 28.87 7.92
CA VAL A 31 -11.87 27.68 7.21
C VAL A 31 -11.17 28.13 5.95
N THR A 32 -9.85 28.01 5.92
CA THR A 32 -8.99 28.64 4.89
C THR A 32 -8.68 27.74 3.69
N GLY A 33 -9.17 26.48 3.68
CA GLY A 33 -8.86 25.53 2.61
C GLY A 33 -7.34 25.29 2.48
N TRP A 34 -6.82 25.39 1.26
CA TRP A 34 -5.41 25.33 0.89
C TRP A 34 -4.65 26.65 1.11
N THR A 35 -5.35 27.76 1.39
CA THR A 35 -4.68 29.00 1.78
C THR A 35 -4.04 28.83 3.15
N LEU A 36 -2.77 29.24 3.32
CA LEU A 36 -2.09 29.18 4.61
C LEU A 36 -2.84 30.02 5.65
N LYS A 37 -3.26 29.41 6.76
CA LYS A 37 -3.99 30.10 7.83
C LYS A 37 -3.27 31.33 8.38
N GLN A 38 -1.95 31.32 8.44
CA GLN A 38 -1.15 32.48 8.89
C GLN A 38 -1.30 33.70 7.96
N ALA A 39 -1.57 33.48 6.67
CA ALA A 39 -1.77 34.56 5.71
C ALA A 39 -3.06 35.34 5.98
N VAL A 40 -4.07 34.71 6.59
CA VAL A 40 -5.32 35.35 7.03
C VAL A 40 -5.18 35.87 8.46
N ALA A 41 -4.66 35.04 9.37
CA ALA A 41 -4.55 35.34 10.80
C ALA A 41 -3.78 36.64 11.08
N ARG A 42 -2.70 36.94 10.34
CA ARG A 42 -1.88 38.14 10.54
C ARG A 42 -2.60 39.47 10.29
N HIS A 43 -3.80 39.44 9.72
CA HIS A 43 -4.61 40.63 9.41
C HIS A 43 -5.82 40.80 10.34
N LEU A 44 -5.94 39.92 11.33
CA LEU A 44 -7.06 39.85 12.27
C LEU A 44 -6.53 39.91 13.71
N GLU A 45 -7.26 40.62 14.57
CA GLU A 45 -7.00 40.64 16.01
C GLU A 45 -7.64 39.41 16.69
N PRO A 46 -7.08 38.88 17.79
CA PRO A 46 -7.62 37.69 18.47
C PRO A 46 -9.09 37.81 18.89
N CYS A 47 -9.59 39.02 19.17
CA CYS A 47 -11.00 39.24 19.52
C CYS A 47 -11.96 39.21 18.31
N GLU A 48 -11.45 39.26 17.07
CA GLU A 48 -12.27 39.28 15.85
C GLU A 48 -12.69 37.86 15.41
N PHE A 49 -11.98 36.81 15.85
CA PHE A 49 -12.23 35.43 15.43
C PHE A 49 -12.17 34.44 16.61
N ALA A 50 -12.87 33.32 16.47
CA ALA A 50 -12.88 32.22 17.43
C ALA A 50 -11.75 31.22 17.16
N ALA A 51 -11.62 30.82 15.89
CA ALA A 51 -10.60 29.87 15.46
C ALA A 51 -10.31 29.98 13.96
N ILE A 52 -9.09 29.68 13.54
CA ILE A 52 -8.67 29.62 12.13
C ILE A 52 -8.01 28.28 11.87
N GLY A 53 -8.58 27.53 10.92
CA GLY A 53 -8.11 26.21 10.51
C GLY A 53 -8.05 26.05 8.99
N GLN A 54 -7.47 24.94 8.56
CA GLN A 54 -7.40 24.53 7.16
C GLN A 54 -8.23 23.26 6.96
N LEU A 55 -8.91 23.17 5.83
CA LEU A 55 -9.71 22.00 5.46
C LEU A 55 -9.32 21.56 4.05
N TYR A 56 -8.57 20.47 3.95
CA TYR A 56 -8.01 20.01 2.66
C TYR A 56 -8.86 18.95 1.98
N SER A 57 -9.61 18.16 2.75
CA SER A 57 -10.30 16.96 2.25
C SER A 57 -11.73 16.89 2.82
N PRO A 58 -12.76 16.74 1.97
CA PRO A 58 -14.14 16.57 2.41
C PRO A 58 -14.36 15.22 3.10
N THR A 59 -13.63 14.18 2.69
CA THR A 59 -13.81 12.81 3.18
C THR A 59 -13.11 12.51 4.50
N ARG A 60 -12.04 13.24 4.84
CA ARG A 60 -11.31 13.05 6.11
C ARG A 60 -11.39 14.23 7.06
N GLY A 61 -11.52 15.46 6.55
CA GLY A 61 -11.36 16.68 7.34
C GLY A 61 -12.64 17.17 8.00
N ILE A 62 -13.80 16.96 7.36
CA ILE A 62 -15.09 17.51 7.83
C ILE A 62 -15.44 16.98 9.22
N SER A 63 -15.35 15.67 9.46
CA SER A 63 -15.68 15.10 10.76
C SER A 63 -14.88 15.74 11.93
N PHE A 64 -13.56 15.88 11.80
CA PHE A 64 -12.74 16.53 12.83
C PHE A 64 -13.09 18.01 13.01
N LEU A 65 -13.40 18.71 11.92
CA LEU A 65 -13.82 20.11 11.96
C LEU A 65 -15.14 20.25 12.72
N LEU A 66 -16.14 19.44 12.40
CA LEU A 66 -17.44 19.47 13.08
C LEU A 66 -17.29 19.15 14.57
N ARG A 67 -16.47 18.17 14.94
CA ARG A 67 -16.18 17.87 16.36
C ARG A 67 -15.53 19.05 17.10
N ASN A 68 -14.64 19.79 16.44
CA ASN A 68 -14.07 21.01 17.03
C ASN A 68 -15.11 22.14 17.17
N LEU A 69 -16.03 22.30 16.22
CA LEU A 69 -17.15 23.25 16.33
C LEU A 69 -18.13 22.84 17.43
N LEU A 70 -18.46 21.56 17.55
CA LEU A 70 -19.30 21.03 18.63
C LEU A 70 -18.69 21.28 20.01
N ALA A 71 -17.36 21.19 20.12
CA ALA A 71 -16.65 21.50 21.35
C ALA A 71 -16.51 23.01 21.63
N ASN A 72 -16.87 23.86 20.65
CA ASN A 72 -16.78 25.32 20.73
C ASN A 72 -18.14 25.99 20.48
N PRO A 73 -19.10 25.90 21.42
CA PRO A 73 -20.46 26.44 21.26
C PRO A 73 -20.52 27.97 21.18
N HIS A 74 -19.38 28.66 21.31
CA HIS A 74 -19.26 30.12 21.17
C HIS A 74 -19.16 30.55 19.70
N VAL A 75 -18.82 29.62 18.79
CA VAL A 75 -18.82 29.89 17.36
C VAL A 75 -20.25 30.08 16.88
N ARG A 76 -20.53 31.24 16.30
CA ARG A 76 -21.84 31.61 15.72
C ARG A 76 -21.78 31.84 14.22
N TYR A 77 -20.59 32.12 13.71
CA TYR A 77 -20.36 32.39 12.31
C TYR A 77 -19.22 31.53 11.78
N LEU A 78 -19.35 31.05 10.54
CA LEU A 78 -18.33 30.26 9.86
C LEU A 78 -18.04 30.86 8.49
N VAL A 79 -16.85 31.41 8.33
CA VAL A 79 -16.36 31.94 7.05
C VAL A 79 -15.53 30.86 6.37
N VAL A 80 -15.99 30.36 5.22
CA VAL A 80 -15.35 29.29 4.47
C VAL A 80 -14.75 29.85 3.19
N MET A 81 -13.44 29.69 3.04
CA MET A 81 -12.73 30.14 1.86
C MET A 81 -12.80 29.10 0.74
N ASN A 82 -13.12 29.55 -0.46
CA ASN A 82 -13.18 28.74 -1.68
C ASN A 82 -12.54 29.50 -2.88
N GLY A 83 -11.36 30.07 -2.63
CA GLY A 83 -10.76 31.05 -3.53
C GLY A 83 -9.76 30.49 -4.53
N THR A 84 -8.99 29.48 -4.12
CA THR A 84 -7.90 28.92 -4.93
C THR A 84 -8.42 27.85 -5.89
N ARG A 85 -7.61 27.52 -6.90
CA ARG A 85 -7.91 26.39 -7.79
C ARG A 85 -7.86 25.08 -7.01
N GLU A 86 -6.92 24.97 -6.07
CA GLU A 86 -6.72 23.82 -5.21
C GLU A 86 -7.93 23.60 -4.28
N ASP A 87 -8.54 24.66 -3.75
CA ASP A 87 -9.80 24.60 -2.99
C ASP A 87 -10.94 24.02 -3.83
N ARG A 88 -11.13 24.55 -5.03
CA ARG A 88 -12.18 24.10 -5.96
C ARG A 88 -11.97 22.65 -6.41
N ASN A 89 -10.73 22.27 -6.69
CA ASN A 89 -10.37 20.90 -7.09
C ASN A 89 -10.59 19.89 -5.95
N ALA A 90 -10.23 20.26 -4.73
CA ALA A 90 -10.41 19.39 -3.57
C ALA A 90 -11.89 19.30 -3.13
N GLY A 91 -12.68 20.33 -3.42
CA GLY A 91 -14.12 20.38 -3.11
C GLY A 91 -14.47 20.47 -1.62
N ALA A 92 -13.48 20.48 -0.73
CA ALA A 92 -13.70 20.39 0.71
C ALA A 92 -14.53 21.55 1.28
N SER A 93 -14.23 22.78 0.82
CA SER A 93 -14.96 23.98 1.22
C SER A 93 -16.41 23.97 0.73
N ARG A 94 -16.65 23.56 -0.52
CA ARG A 94 -18.00 23.47 -1.08
C ARG A 94 -18.83 22.40 -0.37
N CYS A 95 -18.26 21.22 -0.16
CA CYS A 95 -18.89 20.14 0.59
C CYS A 95 -19.28 20.58 2.01
N LEU A 96 -18.41 21.32 2.71
CA LEU A 96 -18.73 21.86 4.03
C LEU A 96 -19.90 22.86 3.99
N LEU A 97 -19.94 23.74 3.00
CA LEU A 97 -21.05 24.69 2.83
C LEU A 97 -22.38 23.95 2.55
N ASP A 98 -22.35 22.92 1.69
CA ASP A 98 -23.50 22.07 1.39
C ASP A 98 -23.97 21.28 2.63
N PHE A 99 -23.06 20.84 3.51
CA PHE A 99 -23.46 20.26 4.79
C PHE A 99 -24.32 21.23 5.61
N PHE A 100 -23.96 22.51 5.70
CA PHE A 100 -24.79 23.47 6.42
C PHE A 100 -26.10 23.77 5.69
N ALA A 101 -26.09 23.92 4.36
CA ALA A 101 -27.27 24.28 3.56
C ALA A 101 -28.23 23.10 3.31
N GLU A 102 -27.73 22.03 2.73
CA GLU A 102 -28.49 20.89 2.20
C GLU A 102 -28.50 19.68 3.13
N GLY A 103 -27.55 19.62 4.07
CA GLY A 103 -27.53 18.64 5.14
C GLY A 103 -26.84 17.33 4.82
N PHE A 104 -27.36 16.28 5.43
CA PHE A 104 -26.74 14.96 5.41
C PHE A 104 -27.79 13.85 5.52
N ARG A 105 -27.39 12.65 5.10
CA ARG A 105 -28.19 11.42 5.11
C ARG A 105 -27.38 10.25 5.61
N GLU A 106 -28.06 9.20 6.07
CA GLU A 106 -27.40 7.92 6.37
C GLU A 106 -26.80 7.35 5.08
N GLY A 107 -25.61 6.77 5.20
CA GLY A 107 -24.94 6.12 4.10
C GLY A 107 -23.74 5.30 4.55
N ILE A 108 -22.92 4.93 3.59
CA ILE A 108 -21.76 4.06 3.78
C ILE A 108 -20.53 4.75 3.19
N SER A 109 -19.41 4.72 3.89
CA SER A 109 -18.13 5.28 3.42
C SER A 109 -17.55 4.44 2.28
N ASP A 110 -16.51 4.97 1.61
CA ASP A 110 -15.73 4.21 0.62
C ASP A 110 -15.18 2.88 1.16
N THR A 111 -15.07 2.75 2.48
CA THR A 111 -14.58 1.54 3.18
C THR A 111 -15.70 0.65 3.70
N GLY A 112 -16.95 0.84 3.26
CA GLY A 112 -18.07 0.00 3.67
C GLY A 112 -18.62 0.28 5.08
N GLN A 113 -18.24 1.38 5.73
CA GLN A 113 -18.64 1.67 7.11
C GLN A 113 -19.87 2.59 7.18
N PRO A 114 -20.81 2.36 8.13
CA PRO A 114 -21.90 3.29 8.38
C PRO A 114 -21.37 4.69 8.71
N CYS A 115 -21.87 5.70 8.02
CA CYS A 115 -21.52 7.10 8.24
C CYS A 115 -22.68 8.02 7.84
N TRP A 116 -22.55 9.30 8.14
CA TRP A 116 -23.39 10.33 7.53
C TRP A 116 -22.70 10.84 6.27
N VAL A 117 -23.43 10.83 5.16
CA VAL A 117 -22.97 11.38 3.87
C VAL A 117 -23.56 12.77 3.71
N VAL A 118 -22.72 13.75 3.41
CA VAL A 118 -23.15 15.12 3.11
C VAL A 118 -23.97 15.13 1.81
N ASN A 119 -25.10 15.85 1.81
CA ASN A 119 -25.92 16.08 0.63
C ASN A 119 -25.24 17.11 -0.30
N SER A 120 -24.21 16.68 -1.02
CA SER A 120 -23.43 17.49 -1.95
C SER A 120 -23.07 16.68 -3.20
N GLU A 121 -22.78 17.37 -4.30
CA GLU A 121 -22.13 16.74 -5.46
C GLU A 121 -20.72 16.23 -5.13
N ILE A 122 -20.10 16.79 -4.08
CA ILE A 122 -18.79 16.38 -3.59
C ILE A 122 -18.98 15.47 -2.40
N THR A 123 -18.48 14.25 -2.50
CA THR A 123 -18.58 13.25 -1.44
C THR A 123 -17.84 13.71 -0.18
N GLY A 124 -18.58 13.83 0.92
CA GLY A 124 -18.05 14.11 2.26
C GLY A 124 -18.66 13.18 3.28
N TYR A 125 -17.84 12.76 4.24
CA TYR A 125 -18.23 11.81 5.28
C TYR A 125 -18.12 12.44 6.66
N ILE A 126 -19.08 12.11 7.51
CA ILE A 126 -19.11 12.46 8.93
C ILE A 126 -19.34 11.18 9.72
N ASP A 127 -18.63 11.01 10.83
CA ASP A 127 -18.69 9.78 11.62
C ASP A 127 -20.12 9.56 12.15
N ALA A 128 -20.64 8.33 11.99
CA ALA A 128 -21.99 7.95 12.45
C ALA A 128 -22.19 8.13 13.97
N GLU A 129 -21.10 8.15 14.74
CA GLU A 129 -21.11 8.35 16.20
C GLU A 129 -21.62 9.72 16.61
N ILE A 130 -21.53 10.72 15.74
CA ILE A 130 -22.09 12.04 16.03
C ILE A 130 -23.61 11.92 15.86
N PRO A 131 -24.41 12.06 16.93
CA PRO A 131 -25.84 11.85 16.82
C PRO A 131 -26.47 12.84 15.85
N LYS A 132 -27.41 12.38 15.03
CA LYS A 132 -28.13 13.21 14.04
C LYS A 132 -28.68 14.51 14.66
N ALA A 133 -29.29 14.42 15.84
CA ALA A 133 -29.84 15.59 16.55
C ALA A 133 -28.76 16.64 16.87
N VAL A 134 -27.55 16.21 17.20
CA VAL A 134 -26.41 17.08 17.52
C VAL A 134 -25.88 17.77 16.25
N LEU A 135 -25.79 17.04 15.14
CA LEU A 135 -25.42 17.63 13.85
C LEU A 135 -26.45 18.65 13.37
N GLU A 136 -27.75 18.36 13.50
CA GLU A 136 -28.81 19.31 13.14
C GLU A 136 -28.80 20.57 14.03
N GLN A 137 -28.58 20.41 15.34
CA GLN A 137 -28.42 21.56 16.24
C GLN A 137 -27.23 22.44 15.82
N LEU A 138 -26.09 21.84 15.48
CA LEU A 138 -24.92 22.58 14.99
C LEU A 138 -25.22 23.36 13.71
N ARG A 139 -25.91 22.73 12.75
CA ARG A 139 -26.28 23.36 11.47
C ARG A 139 -27.18 24.57 11.68
N GLN A 140 -28.13 24.48 12.60
CA GLN A 140 -29.07 25.57 12.89
C GLN A 140 -28.42 26.71 13.70
N ALA A 141 -27.38 26.40 14.48
CA ALA A 141 -26.76 27.36 15.39
C ALA A 141 -25.71 28.28 14.74
N ILE A 142 -25.10 27.85 13.63
CA ILE A 142 -23.99 28.53 12.97
C ILE A 142 -24.42 29.06 11.60
N ALA A 143 -24.26 30.36 11.39
CA ALA A 143 -24.45 30.97 10.08
C ALA A 143 -23.17 30.88 9.25
N THR A 144 -23.28 30.42 8.00
CA THR A 144 -22.15 30.23 7.09
C THR A 144 -22.03 31.36 6.07
N TYR A 145 -20.78 31.69 5.69
CA TYR A 145 -20.45 32.67 4.67
C TYR A 145 -19.33 32.12 3.79
N GLU A 146 -19.47 32.23 2.47
CA GLU A 146 -18.42 31.87 1.52
C GLU A 146 -17.53 33.09 1.21
N ALA A 147 -16.22 32.88 1.13
CA ALA A 147 -15.24 33.89 0.73
C ALA A 147 -14.38 33.37 -0.43
N THR A 148 -14.26 34.16 -1.50
CA THR A 148 -13.48 33.81 -2.70
C THR A 148 -12.02 34.24 -2.61
N SER A 149 -11.62 34.95 -1.55
CA SER A 149 -10.22 35.35 -1.33
C SER A 149 -9.92 35.59 0.16
N GLY A 150 -8.64 35.58 0.53
CA GLY A 150 -8.23 35.92 1.90
C GLY A 150 -8.61 37.35 2.30
N ARG A 151 -8.61 38.31 1.35
CA ARG A 151 -9.05 39.70 1.61
C ARG A 151 -10.54 39.77 1.93
N GLU A 152 -11.35 39.04 1.17
CA GLU A 152 -12.79 38.95 1.41
C GLU A 152 -13.09 38.26 2.74
N ALA A 153 -12.38 37.18 3.07
CA ALA A 153 -12.51 36.51 4.36
C ALA A 153 -12.21 37.46 5.53
N VAL A 154 -11.11 38.22 5.47
CA VAL A 154 -10.75 39.21 6.49
C VAL A 154 -11.84 40.29 6.61
N ARG A 155 -12.36 40.81 5.49
CA ARG A 155 -13.44 41.81 5.49
C ARG A 155 -14.69 41.27 6.21
N LEU A 156 -15.17 40.09 5.82
CA LEU A 156 -16.34 39.45 6.41
C LEU A 156 -16.18 39.23 7.92
N VAL A 157 -15.01 38.75 8.35
CA VAL A 157 -14.73 38.51 9.78
C VAL A 157 -14.82 39.80 10.59
N LYS A 158 -14.25 40.91 10.08
CA LYS A 158 -14.31 42.22 10.74
C LYS A 158 -15.73 42.78 10.81
N GLU A 159 -16.50 42.62 9.74
CA GLU A 159 -17.92 43.01 9.72
C GLU A 159 -18.74 42.20 10.74
N LEU A 160 -18.48 40.89 10.84
CA LEU A 160 -19.15 40.01 11.80
C LEU A 160 -18.74 40.31 13.24
N ALA A 161 -17.48 40.68 13.49
CA ALA A 161 -16.98 41.04 14.82
C ALA A 161 -17.63 42.32 15.41
N GLN A 162 -18.18 43.19 14.57
CA GLN A 162 -18.90 44.39 15.00
C GLN A 162 -20.34 44.10 15.46
N ARG A 163 -20.86 42.90 15.20
CA ARG A 163 -22.22 42.51 15.63
C ARG A 163 -22.25 42.28 17.14
N PRO A 164 -23.41 42.49 17.79
CA PRO A 164 -23.56 42.19 19.20
C PRO A 164 -23.28 40.70 19.46
N GLY A 165 -22.51 40.43 20.53
CA GLY A 165 -22.18 39.07 20.92
C GLY A 165 -23.43 38.28 21.25
N LEU A 166 -23.53 37.06 20.70
CA LEU A 166 -24.65 36.16 20.97
C LEU A 166 -24.26 35.13 22.03
N GLU A 167 -25.23 34.67 22.80
CA GLU A 167 -25.01 33.60 23.78
C GLU A 167 -24.60 32.29 23.08
N PRO A 168 -23.85 31.42 23.79
CA PRO A 168 -23.44 30.11 23.28
C PRO A 168 -24.68 29.24 22.99
N TRP A 169 -24.63 28.43 21.93
CA TRP A 169 -25.78 27.63 21.49
C TRP A 169 -25.87 26.24 22.14
N GLY A 170 -24.92 25.88 23.00
CA GLY A 170 -24.83 24.58 23.65
C GLY A 170 -23.84 24.57 24.82
N GLU A 171 -23.68 23.40 25.43
CA GLU A 171 -22.76 23.23 26.56
C GLU A 171 -21.29 23.28 26.11
N PRO A 172 -20.42 24.02 26.82
CA PRO A 172 -19.00 24.04 26.54
C PRO A 172 -18.38 22.65 26.60
N GLN A 173 -17.56 22.31 25.61
CA GLN A 173 -16.71 21.10 25.60
C GLN A 173 -17.45 19.76 25.51
N LEU A 174 -18.50 19.65 24.68
CA LEU A 174 -19.05 18.34 24.30
C LEU A 174 -17.95 17.45 23.70
N ARG A 175 -17.61 16.34 24.39
CA ARG A 175 -16.60 15.37 23.94
C ARG A 175 -17.28 14.11 23.42
N LEU A 176 -17.22 13.92 22.11
CA LEU A 176 -17.60 12.66 21.48
C LEU A 176 -16.32 11.83 21.25
N PRO A 177 -16.25 10.58 21.75
CA PRO A 177 -15.12 9.70 21.48
C PRO A 177 -14.93 9.49 19.97
N LEU A 178 -13.70 9.25 19.55
CA LEU A 178 -13.39 8.82 18.18
C LEU A 178 -13.35 7.28 18.18
N HIS A 179 -14.14 6.64 17.32
CA HIS A 179 -13.80 5.27 16.93
C HIS A 179 -12.47 5.27 16.17
N GLN A 180 -11.48 4.54 16.68
CA GLN A 180 -10.35 4.16 15.84
C GLN A 180 -10.79 2.98 14.99
N VAL A 181 -11.33 3.24 13.81
CA VAL A 181 -11.43 2.18 12.79
C VAL A 181 -9.99 1.90 12.36
N GLN A 182 -9.48 0.70 12.66
CA GLN A 182 -8.31 0.19 11.94
C GLN A 182 -8.82 -0.31 10.58
N PRO A 183 -8.48 0.35 9.46
CA PRO A 183 -8.80 -0.20 8.15
C PRO A 183 -8.11 -1.57 8.06
N THR A 184 -8.87 -2.62 7.75
CA THR A 184 -8.30 -3.96 7.51
C THR A 184 -7.51 -4.02 6.20
N VAL A 185 -7.74 -3.07 5.28
CA VAL A 185 -7.05 -2.97 3.98
C VAL A 185 -6.32 -1.63 3.86
N LEU A 186 -5.03 -1.70 3.59
CA LEU A 186 -4.15 -0.56 3.31
C LEU A 186 -4.21 -0.17 1.82
N PRO A 187 -3.95 1.11 1.48
CA PRO A 187 -3.86 1.53 0.09
C PRO A 187 -2.73 0.80 -0.64
N GLY A 188 -2.96 0.41 -1.89
CA GLY A 188 -1.98 -0.24 -2.75
C GLY A 188 -2.38 -0.19 -4.23
N PRO A 189 -1.46 -0.51 -5.16
CA PRO A 189 -1.81 -0.64 -6.57
C PRO A 189 -2.85 -1.75 -6.74
N ARG A 190 -3.77 -1.60 -7.70
CA ARG A 190 -4.83 -2.59 -7.94
C ARG A 190 -4.36 -3.73 -8.86
N TYR A 191 -3.53 -3.41 -9.84
CA TYR A 191 -3.08 -4.29 -10.92
C TYR A 191 -1.57 -4.46 -10.89
N GLY A 192 -1.09 -5.62 -11.33
CA GLY A 192 0.33 -5.86 -11.57
C GLY A 192 1.11 -5.97 -10.26
N HIS A 193 1.15 -7.17 -9.69
CA HIS A 193 1.87 -7.45 -8.45
C HIS A 193 2.99 -8.42 -8.72
N ARG A 194 4.17 -8.16 -8.17
CA ARG A 194 5.32 -9.08 -8.25
C ARG A 194 5.67 -9.51 -6.84
N ILE A 195 5.63 -10.81 -6.58
CA ILE A 195 6.00 -11.41 -5.31
C ILE A 195 7.04 -12.48 -5.58
N GLU A 196 8.13 -12.45 -4.82
CA GLU A 196 9.23 -13.38 -4.97
C GLU A 196 9.60 -13.99 -3.62
N GLY A 197 9.85 -15.29 -3.62
CA GLY A 197 10.39 -16.01 -2.47
C GLY A 197 11.29 -17.15 -2.94
N ARG A 198 12.09 -17.67 -2.01
CA ARG A 198 12.98 -18.78 -2.30
C ARG A 198 12.14 -20.02 -2.57
N THR A 199 11.41 -20.49 -1.56
CA THR A 199 10.56 -21.68 -1.64
C THR A 199 9.09 -21.34 -1.89
N ILE A 200 8.30 -22.35 -2.26
CA ILE A 200 6.84 -22.29 -2.38
C ILE A 200 6.23 -21.84 -1.05
N ALA A 201 6.68 -22.40 0.08
CA ALA A 201 6.17 -22.07 1.41
C ALA A 201 6.40 -20.58 1.76
N GLU A 202 7.61 -20.08 1.53
CA GLU A 202 7.95 -18.67 1.77
C GLU A 202 7.15 -17.74 0.84
N THR A 203 7.09 -18.08 -0.44
CA THR A 203 6.36 -17.31 -1.45
C THR A 203 4.87 -17.26 -1.13
N TRP A 204 4.30 -18.38 -0.67
CA TRP A 204 2.90 -18.46 -0.25
C TRP A 204 2.58 -17.48 0.88
N VAL A 205 3.38 -17.48 1.96
CA VAL A 205 3.16 -16.55 3.08
C VAL A 205 3.23 -15.09 2.61
N LYS A 206 4.17 -14.76 1.71
CA LYS A 206 4.28 -13.42 1.11
C LYS A 206 3.05 -13.05 0.25
N ILE A 207 2.51 -14.01 -0.51
CA ILE A 207 1.27 -13.84 -1.29
C ILE A 207 0.10 -13.53 -0.35
N ILE A 208 -0.10 -14.37 0.67
CA ILE A 208 -1.19 -14.21 1.64
C ILE A 208 -1.11 -12.84 2.33
N HIS A 209 0.08 -12.46 2.79
CA HIS A 209 0.31 -11.13 3.36
C HIS A 209 -0.09 -10.03 2.39
N ARG A 210 0.40 -10.07 1.15
CA ARG A 210 0.13 -9.03 0.15
C ARG A 210 -1.37 -8.88 -0.16
N ILE A 211 -2.08 -10.00 -0.31
CA ILE A 211 -3.53 -9.99 -0.55
C ILE A 211 -4.27 -9.45 0.68
N LYS A 212 -3.97 -9.94 1.90
CA LYS A 212 -4.62 -9.46 3.13
C LYS A 212 -4.39 -7.97 3.38
N THR A 213 -3.22 -7.46 3.04
CA THR A 213 -2.88 -6.05 3.29
C THR A 213 -3.50 -5.10 2.27
N THR A 214 -3.55 -5.44 0.97
CA THR A 214 -3.92 -4.47 -0.10
C THR A 214 -5.01 -4.96 -1.06
N GLY A 215 -5.44 -6.21 -0.91
CA GLY A 215 -6.48 -6.81 -1.75
C GLY A 215 -7.83 -6.14 -1.55
N THR A 216 -8.54 -5.93 -2.66
CA THR A 216 -9.89 -5.37 -2.64
C THR A 216 -10.88 -6.45 -2.24
N ILE A 217 -11.74 -6.16 -1.27
CA ILE A 217 -12.85 -7.06 -0.92
C ILE A 217 -13.94 -6.93 -1.99
N ARG A 218 -14.39 -8.05 -2.55
CA ARG A 218 -15.45 -8.12 -3.56
C ARG A 218 -16.43 -9.25 -3.25
N PRO A 219 -17.66 -9.20 -3.75
CA PRO A 219 -18.52 -10.37 -3.84
C PRO A 219 -17.86 -11.43 -4.75
N ASN A 220 -17.97 -12.70 -4.39
CA ASN A 220 -17.37 -13.82 -5.13
C ASN A 220 -18.34 -14.52 -6.12
N GLY A 221 -19.53 -13.95 -6.33
CA GLY A 221 -20.58 -14.52 -7.18
C GLY A 221 -21.46 -15.58 -6.49
N TYR A 222 -21.10 -15.99 -5.28
CA TYR A 222 -21.92 -16.74 -4.33
C TYR A 222 -22.34 -15.79 -3.18
N ASP A 223 -23.08 -16.29 -2.19
CA ASP A 223 -23.42 -15.55 -0.95
C ASP A 223 -22.19 -15.38 -0.04
N GLY A 224 -21.10 -14.78 -0.56
CA GLY A 224 -19.84 -14.59 0.16
C GLY A 224 -18.93 -13.57 -0.49
N HIS A 225 -17.80 -13.33 0.17
CA HIS A 225 -16.78 -12.39 -0.25
C HIS A 225 -15.43 -13.07 -0.48
N TRP A 226 -14.58 -12.39 -1.22
CA TRP A 226 -13.16 -12.70 -1.33
C TRP A 226 -12.35 -11.42 -1.29
N GLN A 227 -11.09 -11.54 -0.88
CA GLN A 227 -10.11 -10.46 -0.94
C GLN A 227 -9.16 -10.72 -2.10
N GLU A 228 -9.09 -9.81 -3.07
CA GLU A 228 -8.52 -10.07 -4.39
C GLU A 228 -7.47 -9.03 -4.84
N LEU A 229 -6.43 -9.52 -5.52
CA LEU A 229 -5.51 -8.74 -6.34
C LEU A 229 -5.56 -9.18 -7.81
N ILE A 230 -5.38 -8.22 -8.72
CA ILE A 230 -5.42 -8.46 -10.16
C ILE A 230 -4.00 -8.55 -10.73
N ASP A 231 -3.75 -9.57 -11.56
CA ASP A 231 -2.48 -9.82 -12.23
C ASP A 231 -1.29 -9.97 -11.26
N LEU A 232 -1.36 -10.95 -10.37
CA LEU A 232 -0.30 -11.30 -9.44
C LEU A 232 0.67 -12.30 -10.07
N THR A 233 1.93 -11.89 -10.19
CA THR A 233 3.07 -12.72 -10.58
C THR A 233 3.82 -13.19 -9.34
N ALA A 234 3.72 -14.47 -9.03
CA ALA A 234 4.50 -15.11 -7.97
C ALA A 234 5.70 -15.87 -8.56
N ILE A 235 6.88 -15.67 -7.99
CA ILE A 235 8.16 -16.19 -8.48
C ILE A 235 8.80 -17.01 -7.35
N VAL A 236 8.98 -18.30 -7.59
CA VAL A 236 9.71 -19.22 -6.71
C VAL A 236 11.07 -19.46 -7.33
N THR A 237 12.13 -18.92 -6.71
CA THR A 237 13.48 -18.97 -7.27
C THR A 237 14.18 -20.29 -7.01
N HIS A 238 13.85 -20.99 -5.91
CA HIS A 238 14.50 -22.24 -5.54
C HIS A 238 13.62 -23.15 -4.68
N GLU A 239 13.35 -24.35 -5.17
CA GLU A 239 12.64 -25.39 -4.42
C GLU A 239 13.50 -26.67 -4.39
N PRO A 240 13.73 -27.28 -3.21
CA PRO A 240 14.45 -28.56 -3.14
C PRO A 240 13.69 -29.67 -3.87
N GLU A 241 14.42 -30.70 -4.33
CA GLU A 241 13.85 -31.77 -5.16
C GLU A 241 12.65 -32.47 -4.52
N ASN A 242 12.69 -32.70 -3.20
CA ASN A 242 11.62 -33.38 -2.45
C ASN A 242 10.58 -32.44 -1.83
N PHE A 243 10.56 -31.17 -2.27
CA PHE A 243 9.73 -30.08 -1.76
C PHE A 243 9.94 -29.75 -0.28
N TYR A 244 10.08 -28.46 0.01
CA TYR A 244 10.22 -27.97 1.37
C TYR A 244 8.86 -27.98 2.08
N PHE A 245 8.79 -28.71 3.20
CA PHE A 245 7.66 -28.68 4.12
C PHE A 245 8.16 -28.12 5.47
N PRO A 246 7.52 -27.06 6.00
CA PRO A 246 7.86 -26.52 7.31
C PRO A 246 7.62 -27.52 8.45
N GLU A 247 8.33 -27.34 9.57
CA GLU A 247 8.13 -28.11 10.80
C GLU A 247 7.87 -27.15 11.99
N PRO A 248 6.67 -27.14 12.59
CA PRO A 248 5.47 -27.89 12.18
C PRO A 248 4.90 -27.39 10.85
N ASN A 249 4.26 -28.29 10.10
CA ASN A 249 3.68 -27.95 8.80
C ASN A 249 2.54 -26.95 8.94
N TYR A 250 2.70 -25.78 8.34
CA TYR A 250 1.68 -24.74 8.28
C TYR A 250 1.03 -24.60 6.90
N LEU A 251 1.45 -25.41 5.92
CA LEU A 251 0.88 -25.41 4.58
C LEU A 251 -0.52 -26.04 4.60
N PRO A 252 -1.41 -25.66 3.67
CA PRO A 252 -2.77 -26.22 3.55
C PRO A 252 -2.77 -27.66 2.97
N VAL A 253 -1.59 -28.24 2.77
CA VAL A 253 -1.38 -29.56 2.17
C VAL A 253 -0.34 -30.35 2.96
N ASP A 254 -0.41 -31.67 2.87
CA ASP A 254 0.59 -32.60 3.39
C ASP A 254 1.27 -33.42 2.27
N ARG A 255 2.28 -34.20 2.64
CA ARG A 255 3.05 -35.00 1.67
C ARG A 255 2.19 -36.05 0.94
N PRO A 256 1.36 -36.87 1.62
CA PRO A 256 0.50 -37.83 0.95
C PRO A 256 -0.45 -37.21 -0.07
N PHE A 257 -1.07 -36.07 0.26
CA PHE A 257 -1.93 -35.34 -0.68
C PHE A 257 -1.15 -34.87 -1.91
N VAL A 258 0.04 -34.30 -1.70
CA VAL A 258 0.88 -33.80 -2.79
C VAL A 258 1.33 -34.90 -3.73
N GLU A 259 1.70 -36.08 -3.22
CA GLU A 259 2.10 -37.22 -4.05
C GLU A 259 0.97 -37.63 -5.01
N GLN A 260 -0.27 -37.68 -4.52
CA GLN A 260 -1.45 -37.97 -5.34
C GLN A 260 -1.74 -36.82 -6.33
N TYR A 261 -1.64 -35.58 -5.88
CA TYR A 261 -1.94 -34.40 -6.68
C TYR A 261 -0.95 -34.22 -7.84
N VAL A 262 0.34 -34.51 -7.63
CA VAL A 262 1.38 -34.46 -8.67
C VAL A 262 1.03 -35.40 -9.83
N ALA A 263 0.53 -36.60 -9.55
CA ALA A 263 0.09 -37.54 -10.58
C ALA A 263 -1.07 -36.97 -11.43
N GLN A 264 -1.96 -36.18 -10.84
CA GLN A 264 -3.07 -35.54 -11.58
C GLN A 264 -2.62 -34.44 -12.55
N ILE A 265 -1.38 -33.95 -12.45
CA ILE A 265 -0.78 -33.00 -13.40
C ILE A 265 0.13 -33.71 -14.40
N LEU A 266 0.93 -34.67 -13.94
CA LEU A 266 1.90 -35.36 -14.79
C LEU A 266 1.24 -36.41 -15.68
N ASP A 267 0.34 -37.22 -15.14
CA ASP A 267 -0.23 -38.37 -15.84
C ASP A 267 -1.50 -38.00 -16.61
N ASP A 268 -1.92 -38.87 -17.52
CA ASP A 268 -3.21 -38.75 -18.21
C ASP A 268 -4.35 -39.20 -17.28
N ALA A 269 -4.50 -38.48 -16.17
CA ALA A 269 -5.46 -38.80 -15.11
C ALA A 269 -6.87 -38.44 -15.58
N HIS A 270 -7.78 -39.41 -15.64
CA HIS A 270 -9.18 -39.12 -15.92
C HIS A 270 -9.91 -38.59 -14.68
N PRO A 271 -10.85 -37.66 -14.84
CA PRO A 271 -11.65 -37.18 -13.71
C PRO A 271 -12.44 -38.33 -13.07
N GLU A 272 -12.42 -38.39 -11.74
CA GLU A 272 -13.32 -39.25 -10.96
C GLU A 272 -14.75 -38.66 -10.93
N GLU A 273 -15.71 -39.44 -10.43
CA GLU A 273 -17.12 -39.06 -10.39
C GLU A 273 -17.31 -37.74 -9.61
N GLY A 274 -17.75 -36.68 -10.30
CA GLY A 274 -17.95 -35.33 -9.73
C GLY A 274 -16.83 -34.32 -10.02
N VAL A 275 -15.67 -34.75 -10.52
CA VAL A 275 -14.61 -33.86 -11.02
C VAL A 275 -14.81 -33.64 -12.52
N LYS A 276 -14.84 -32.39 -13.00
CA LYS A 276 -15.10 -32.14 -14.44
C LYS A 276 -13.86 -32.26 -15.34
N TYR A 277 -12.67 -32.00 -14.80
CA TYR A 277 -11.41 -32.07 -15.55
C TYR A 277 -10.23 -32.30 -14.60
N THR A 278 -9.13 -32.83 -15.14
CA THR A 278 -7.81 -32.80 -14.51
C THR A 278 -6.85 -32.02 -15.39
N TYR A 279 -5.81 -31.43 -14.80
CA TYR A 279 -4.79 -30.74 -15.60
C TYR A 279 -4.00 -31.71 -16.47
N GLY A 280 -3.71 -32.91 -15.96
CA GLY A 280 -3.01 -33.97 -16.69
C GLY A 280 -3.74 -34.38 -17.97
N GLN A 281 -5.06 -34.61 -17.92
CA GLN A 281 -5.86 -34.91 -19.11
C GLN A 281 -5.78 -33.78 -20.14
N ARG A 282 -5.90 -32.52 -19.71
CA ARG A 282 -5.77 -31.34 -20.59
C ARG A 282 -4.41 -31.27 -21.26
N LEU A 283 -3.34 -31.64 -20.54
CA LEU A 283 -1.97 -31.62 -21.04
C LEU A 283 -1.62 -32.82 -21.94
N ARG A 284 -2.26 -33.99 -21.75
CA ARG A 284 -1.84 -35.26 -22.37
C ARG A 284 -2.75 -35.74 -23.49
N SER A 285 -4.06 -35.63 -23.36
CA SER A 285 -5.00 -36.30 -24.27
C SER A 285 -6.15 -35.43 -24.79
N TRP A 286 -6.58 -34.39 -24.05
CA TRP A 286 -7.78 -33.59 -24.36
C TRP A 286 -7.81 -33.05 -25.79
N PHE A 287 -6.72 -32.41 -26.24
CA PHE A 287 -6.62 -31.84 -27.59
C PHE A 287 -6.14 -32.86 -28.64
N HIS A 288 -6.37 -34.15 -28.39
CA HIS A 288 -5.86 -35.29 -29.16
C HIS A 288 -4.33 -35.25 -29.33
N ARG A 289 -3.63 -34.67 -28.35
CA ARG A 289 -2.22 -34.31 -28.41
C ARG A 289 -1.58 -34.31 -27.03
N ASP A 290 -0.43 -34.98 -26.93
CA ASP A 290 0.42 -34.94 -25.73
C ASP A 290 1.35 -33.72 -25.79
N GLN A 291 0.92 -32.64 -25.12
CA GLN A 291 1.61 -31.35 -25.14
C GLN A 291 2.92 -31.39 -24.33
N ILE A 292 2.99 -32.23 -23.30
CA ILE A 292 4.21 -32.45 -22.51
C ILE A 292 5.30 -33.08 -23.40
N LYS A 293 4.98 -34.15 -24.13
CA LYS A 293 5.92 -34.75 -25.10
C LYS A 293 6.32 -33.78 -26.20
N GLN A 294 5.41 -32.92 -26.66
CA GLN A 294 5.72 -31.90 -27.66
C GLN A 294 6.75 -30.89 -27.14
N VAL A 295 6.57 -30.39 -25.91
CA VAL A 295 7.54 -29.48 -25.27
C VAL A 295 8.91 -30.15 -25.12
N ILE A 296 8.95 -31.41 -24.65
CA ILE A 296 10.21 -32.17 -24.52
C ILE A 296 10.92 -32.26 -25.87
N HIS A 297 10.22 -32.70 -26.93
CA HIS A 297 10.82 -32.78 -28.27
C HIS A 297 11.27 -31.41 -28.78
N LYS A 298 10.47 -30.36 -28.54
CA LYS A 298 10.74 -29.00 -28.99
C LYS A 298 12.03 -28.47 -28.39
N LEU A 299 12.17 -28.51 -27.06
CA LEU A 299 13.34 -27.97 -26.35
C LEU A 299 14.58 -28.87 -26.46
N THR A 300 14.38 -30.17 -26.72
CA THR A 300 15.50 -31.06 -27.09
C THR A 300 16.10 -30.60 -28.42
N ALA A 301 15.27 -30.42 -29.45
CA ALA A 301 15.70 -30.04 -30.80
C ALA A 301 16.19 -28.59 -30.89
N ASP A 302 15.48 -27.66 -30.25
CA ASP A 302 15.78 -26.22 -30.23
C ASP A 302 15.67 -25.67 -28.79
N PRO A 303 16.77 -25.60 -28.03
CA PRO A 303 16.77 -25.08 -26.66
C PRO A 303 16.40 -23.59 -26.61
N ASN A 304 16.54 -22.86 -27.72
CA ASN A 304 16.22 -21.45 -27.83
C ASN A 304 14.80 -21.21 -28.39
N SER A 305 13.95 -22.24 -28.44
CA SER A 305 12.57 -22.11 -28.92
C SER A 305 11.74 -21.27 -27.96
N ALA A 306 11.12 -20.20 -28.47
CA ALA A 306 10.14 -19.40 -27.73
C ALA A 306 8.72 -20.02 -27.79
N ARG A 307 8.56 -21.16 -28.47
CA ARG A 307 7.28 -21.80 -28.82
C ARG A 307 6.98 -23.07 -28.01
N ALA A 308 7.67 -23.27 -26.90
CA ALA A 308 7.45 -24.41 -26.01
C ALA A 308 6.32 -24.07 -25.01
N VAL A 309 5.08 -24.25 -25.49
CA VAL A 309 3.85 -23.86 -24.79
C VAL A 309 2.88 -25.03 -24.67
N MET A 310 2.00 -24.97 -23.66
CA MET A 310 0.89 -25.90 -23.45
C MET A 310 -0.38 -25.09 -23.13
N SER A 311 -1.50 -25.42 -23.75
CA SER A 311 -2.80 -24.80 -23.52
C SER A 311 -3.70 -25.75 -22.74
N LEU A 312 -4.45 -25.23 -21.77
CA LEU A 312 -5.44 -25.99 -21.02
C LEU A 312 -6.87 -25.48 -21.27
N TRP A 313 -7.00 -24.24 -21.74
CA TRP A 313 -8.28 -23.65 -22.11
C TRP A 313 -8.73 -24.15 -23.49
N ASP A 314 -9.94 -24.69 -23.55
CA ASP A 314 -10.64 -25.06 -24.76
C ASP A 314 -11.79 -24.09 -25.03
N PRO A 315 -11.70 -23.21 -26.04
CA PRO A 315 -12.76 -22.26 -26.36
C PRO A 315 -14.10 -22.91 -26.73
N GLN A 316 -14.12 -24.17 -27.18
CA GLN A 316 -15.36 -24.86 -27.57
C GLN A 316 -16.13 -25.37 -26.35
N GLU A 317 -15.40 -25.87 -25.35
CA GLU A 317 -16.00 -26.55 -24.19
C GLU A 317 -16.07 -25.65 -22.95
N ASP A 318 -15.08 -24.77 -22.74
CA ASP A 318 -14.91 -24.05 -21.46
C ASP A 318 -15.61 -22.69 -21.40
N ALA A 319 -16.04 -22.12 -22.53
CA ALA A 319 -16.67 -20.79 -22.57
C ALA A 319 -17.99 -20.72 -21.78
N GLU A 320 -18.77 -21.79 -21.82
CA GLU A 320 -20.09 -21.91 -21.15
C GLU A 320 -20.06 -22.94 -20.01
N ALA A 321 -18.89 -23.48 -19.67
CA ALA A 321 -18.76 -24.48 -18.63
C ALA A 321 -18.98 -23.85 -17.24
N ALA A 322 -19.77 -24.52 -16.39
CA ALA A 322 -19.99 -24.05 -15.02
C ALA A 322 -18.69 -23.99 -14.18
N ASN A 323 -17.73 -24.89 -14.44
CA ASN A 323 -16.44 -24.94 -13.73
C ASN A 323 -15.30 -25.18 -14.75
N PRO A 324 -14.85 -24.14 -15.47
CA PRO A 324 -13.78 -24.29 -16.45
C PRO A 324 -12.39 -24.34 -15.78
N PRO A 325 -11.32 -24.74 -16.49
CA PRO A 325 -9.98 -24.83 -15.92
C PRO A 325 -9.47 -23.48 -15.39
N CYS A 326 -8.92 -23.48 -14.17
CA CYS A 326 -8.31 -22.30 -13.56
C CYS A 326 -6.95 -21.99 -14.20
N LEU A 327 -6.10 -23.01 -14.36
CA LEU A 327 -4.87 -22.94 -15.14
C LEU A 327 -5.20 -22.97 -16.64
N ASN A 328 -4.68 -22.02 -17.42
CA ASN A 328 -5.04 -21.89 -18.83
C ASN A 328 -3.85 -22.07 -19.78
N HIS A 329 -2.67 -21.63 -19.37
CA HIS A 329 -1.49 -21.64 -20.23
C HIS A 329 -0.23 -21.95 -19.44
N ILE A 330 0.68 -22.70 -20.05
CA ILE A 330 2.03 -22.92 -19.54
C ILE A 330 3.02 -22.58 -20.65
N TRP A 331 4.03 -21.78 -20.33
CA TRP A 331 5.17 -21.48 -21.18
C TRP A 331 6.46 -21.94 -20.50
N THR A 332 7.33 -22.59 -21.26
CA THR A 332 8.61 -23.12 -20.77
C THR A 332 9.75 -22.58 -21.63
N ARG A 333 10.88 -22.29 -20.99
CA ARG A 333 12.02 -21.66 -21.65
C ARG A 333 13.32 -22.11 -21.02
N ILE A 334 14.36 -22.30 -21.83
CA ILE A 334 15.74 -22.44 -21.35
C ILE A 334 16.44 -21.08 -21.53
N VAL A 335 17.02 -20.56 -20.45
CA VAL A 335 17.85 -19.35 -20.43
C VAL A 335 19.09 -19.67 -19.62
N ASP A 336 20.28 -19.48 -20.20
CA ASP A 336 21.57 -19.71 -19.53
C ASP A 336 21.71 -21.07 -18.82
N GLY A 337 21.12 -22.12 -19.41
CA GLY A 337 21.15 -23.48 -18.87
C GLY A 337 20.05 -23.79 -17.85
N GLU A 338 19.22 -22.81 -17.49
CA GLU A 338 18.11 -22.98 -16.56
C GLU A 338 16.79 -23.18 -17.30
N LEU A 339 16.04 -24.25 -16.97
CA LEU A 339 14.68 -24.43 -17.48
C LEU A 339 13.70 -23.68 -16.57
N SER A 340 13.10 -22.58 -17.03
CA SER A 340 12.04 -21.84 -16.34
C SER A 340 10.64 -22.28 -16.81
N LEU A 341 9.65 -22.19 -15.92
CA LEU A 341 8.23 -22.46 -16.22
C LEU A 341 7.37 -21.29 -15.77
N THR A 342 6.52 -20.77 -16.67
CA THR A 342 5.50 -19.75 -16.37
C THR A 342 4.11 -20.34 -16.61
N ALA A 343 3.25 -20.31 -15.59
CA ALA A 343 1.88 -20.78 -15.65
C ALA A 343 0.89 -19.64 -15.43
N THR A 344 -0.13 -19.52 -16.29
CA THR A 344 -1.14 -18.47 -16.23
C THR A 344 -2.48 -19.02 -15.75
N PHE A 345 -3.00 -18.46 -14.66
CA PHE A 345 -4.29 -18.77 -14.07
C PHE A 345 -5.27 -17.61 -14.28
N ARG A 346 -6.48 -17.90 -14.76
CA ARG A 346 -7.56 -16.89 -14.84
C ARG A 346 -8.14 -16.53 -13.47
N SER A 347 -8.14 -17.51 -12.56
CA SER A 347 -8.71 -17.44 -11.22
C SER A 347 -7.93 -18.39 -10.33
N ASN A 348 -7.47 -17.94 -9.17
CA ASN A 348 -6.56 -18.70 -8.33
C ASN A 348 -6.85 -18.48 -6.85
N ASP A 349 -7.35 -19.52 -6.19
CA ASP A 349 -7.47 -19.58 -4.73
C ASP A 349 -6.06 -19.69 -4.13
N MET A 350 -5.61 -18.57 -3.60
CA MET A 350 -4.27 -18.43 -3.06
C MET A 350 -4.10 -19.08 -1.69
N PHE A 351 -5.18 -19.32 -0.94
CA PHE A 351 -5.09 -19.90 0.38
C PHE A 351 -5.10 -21.42 0.32
N SER A 352 -6.08 -22.02 -0.37
CA SER A 352 -6.30 -23.47 -0.32
C SER A 352 -5.67 -24.23 -1.48
N ALA A 353 -5.60 -23.63 -2.68
CA ALA A 353 -5.24 -24.36 -3.90
C ALA A 353 -3.82 -24.06 -4.42
N TRP A 354 -3.33 -22.81 -4.27
CA TRP A 354 -2.08 -22.37 -4.90
C TRP A 354 -0.87 -23.22 -4.53
N VAL A 355 -0.74 -23.66 -3.28
CA VAL A 355 0.40 -24.47 -2.83
C VAL A 355 0.45 -25.81 -3.57
N ALA A 356 -0.68 -26.51 -3.68
CA ALA A 356 -0.77 -27.75 -4.44
C ALA A 356 -0.43 -27.53 -5.92
N ASN A 357 -1.03 -26.49 -6.53
CA ASN A 357 -0.78 -26.10 -7.91
C ASN A 357 0.72 -25.82 -8.17
N ALA A 358 1.36 -25.03 -7.30
CA ALA A 358 2.77 -24.66 -7.43
C ALA A 358 3.70 -25.87 -7.30
N ILE A 359 3.42 -26.79 -6.36
CA ILE A 359 4.19 -28.02 -6.21
C ILE A 359 4.02 -28.90 -7.45
N GLY A 360 2.80 -29.10 -7.93
CA GLY A 360 2.54 -29.89 -9.14
C GLY A 360 3.20 -29.31 -10.39
N LEU A 361 3.19 -27.98 -10.54
CA LEU A 361 3.90 -27.30 -11.63
C LEU A 361 5.42 -27.41 -11.49
N ARG A 362 5.97 -27.39 -10.27
CA ARG A 362 7.40 -27.63 -10.03
C ARG A 362 7.78 -29.07 -10.38
N ALA A 363 6.94 -30.05 -10.04
CA ALA A 363 7.12 -31.44 -10.46
C ALA A 363 7.10 -31.59 -11.99
N LEU A 364 6.17 -30.90 -12.67
CA LEU A 364 6.15 -30.85 -14.14
C LEU A 364 7.45 -30.24 -14.71
N GLN A 365 7.93 -29.15 -14.13
CA GLN A 365 9.19 -28.52 -14.53
C GLN A 365 10.39 -29.46 -14.34
N GLN A 366 10.48 -30.16 -13.20
CA GLN A 366 11.47 -31.20 -12.93
C GLN A 366 11.42 -32.31 -13.99
N HIS A 367 10.22 -32.84 -14.26
CA HIS A 367 10.02 -33.88 -15.28
C HIS A 367 10.50 -33.44 -16.67
N LEU A 368 10.14 -32.22 -17.09
CA LEU A 368 10.58 -31.66 -18.37
C LEU A 368 12.11 -31.51 -18.42
N ARG A 369 12.72 -30.94 -17.37
CA ARG A 369 14.18 -30.76 -17.24
C ARG A 369 14.90 -32.10 -17.36
N ASP A 370 14.47 -33.10 -16.62
CA ASP A 370 15.07 -34.45 -16.61
C ASP A 370 14.97 -35.10 -18.00
N LYS A 371 13.79 -35.05 -18.63
CA LYS A 371 13.58 -35.67 -19.96
C LYS A 371 14.30 -34.96 -21.09
N ILE A 372 14.44 -33.64 -21.03
CA ILE A 372 15.22 -32.88 -22.00
C ILE A 372 16.71 -33.18 -21.82
N GLN A 373 17.20 -33.22 -20.58
CA GLN A 373 18.59 -33.56 -20.27
C GLN A 373 18.94 -34.99 -20.72
N GLU A 374 18.08 -35.98 -20.41
CA GLU A 374 18.23 -37.38 -20.84
C GLU A 374 18.38 -37.50 -22.37
N ARG A 375 17.59 -36.75 -23.14
CA ARG A 375 17.55 -36.84 -24.60
C ARG A 375 18.61 -36.00 -25.31
N SER A 376 18.99 -34.87 -24.73
CA SER A 376 19.92 -33.91 -25.36
C SER A 376 21.36 -34.03 -24.87
N GLY A 377 21.60 -34.68 -23.72
CA GLY A 377 22.91 -34.72 -23.07
C GLY A 377 23.37 -33.39 -22.44
N ARG A 378 22.51 -32.36 -22.45
CA ARG A 378 22.82 -31.04 -21.87
C ARG A 378 22.65 -31.05 -20.35
N SER A 379 23.57 -30.41 -19.64
CA SER A 379 23.39 -30.14 -18.21
C SER A 379 22.41 -28.99 -18.04
N LEU A 380 21.26 -29.24 -17.41
CA LEU A 380 20.23 -28.25 -17.15
C LEU A 380 19.94 -28.17 -15.65
N THR A 381 19.73 -26.95 -15.17
CA THR A 381 19.25 -26.67 -13.81
C THR A 381 17.78 -26.22 -13.86
N LEU A 382 17.12 -26.22 -12.70
CA LEU A 382 15.81 -25.61 -12.57
C LEU A 382 15.95 -24.11 -12.44
N GLY A 383 15.36 -23.37 -13.37
CA GLY A 383 15.14 -21.94 -13.21
C GLY A 383 13.90 -21.64 -12.36
N PRO A 384 13.47 -20.36 -12.33
CA PRO A 384 12.29 -19.95 -11.59
C PRO A 384 11.01 -20.68 -12.02
N LEU A 385 10.16 -21.00 -11.04
CA LEU A 385 8.75 -21.31 -11.27
C LEU A 385 7.96 -20.02 -11.10
N ILE A 386 7.19 -19.65 -12.12
CA ILE A 386 6.44 -18.40 -12.16
C ILE A 386 4.96 -18.75 -12.34
N THR A 387 4.11 -18.16 -11.50
CA THR A 387 2.65 -18.21 -11.70
C THR A 387 2.11 -16.80 -11.88
N VAL A 388 1.35 -16.58 -12.95
CA VAL A 388 0.64 -15.33 -13.23
C VAL A 388 -0.84 -15.57 -12.98
N SER A 389 -1.41 -14.90 -11.99
CA SER A 389 -2.80 -15.08 -11.57
C SER A 389 -3.59 -13.82 -11.86
N GLN A 390 -4.48 -13.88 -12.85
CA GLN A 390 -5.29 -12.74 -13.27
C GLN A 390 -6.26 -12.31 -12.17
N SER A 391 -6.89 -13.27 -11.49
CA SER A 391 -7.59 -13.08 -10.22
C SER A 391 -6.90 -13.92 -9.14
N ALA A 392 -6.17 -13.27 -8.24
CA ALA A 392 -5.53 -13.90 -7.08
C ALA A 392 -6.32 -13.55 -5.82
N HIS A 393 -6.95 -14.53 -5.18
CA HIS A 393 -7.91 -14.24 -4.12
C HIS A 393 -7.83 -15.19 -2.91
N ILE A 394 -8.39 -14.71 -1.79
CA ILE A 394 -8.61 -15.48 -0.56
C ILE A 394 -10.09 -15.34 -0.16
N TYR A 395 -10.78 -16.47 -0.02
CA TYR A 395 -12.17 -16.52 0.44
C TYR A 395 -12.31 -16.06 1.90
N ASP A 396 -13.47 -15.50 2.23
CA ASP A 396 -13.75 -14.91 3.54
C ASP A 396 -13.66 -15.91 4.71
N ASP A 397 -14.06 -17.16 4.48
CA ASP A 397 -13.88 -18.28 5.42
C ASP A 397 -12.41 -18.57 5.80
N CYS A 398 -11.45 -18.14 4.97
CA CYS A 398 -10.02 -18.34 5.18
C CYS A 398 -9.31 -17.13 5.83
N TRP A 399 -9.98 -16.00 6.05
CA TRP A 399 -9.34 -14.77 6.48
C TRP A 399 -8.67 -14.87 7.86
N GLU A 400 -9.33 -15.47 8.85
CA GLU A 400 -8.73 -15.63 10.19
C GLU A 400 -7.48 -16.51 10.16
N ASN A 401 -7.52 -17.57 9.35
CA ASN A 401 -6.37 -18.45 9.17
C ASN A 401 -5.23 -17.74 8.45
N ALA A 402 -5.52 -16.93 7.43
CA ALA A 402 -4.55 -16.10 6.74
C ALA A 402 -3.87 -15.11 7.71
N ASP A 403 -4.64 -14.42 8.55
CA ASP A 403 -4.11 -13.47 9.55
C ASP A 403 -3.19 -14.18 10.55
N ARG A 404 -3.54 -15.38 11.00
CA ARG A 404 -2.69 -16.21 11.88
C ARG A 404 -1.38 -16.63 11.19
N ILE A 405 -1.42 -17.04 9.93
CA ILE A 405 -0.22 -17.41 9.17
C ILE A 405 0.70 -16.20 9.03
N ILE A 406 0.15 -15.02 8.68
CA ILE A 406 0.91 -13.78 8.59
C ILE A 406 1.58 -13.48 9.93
N ALA A 407 0.82 -13.44 11.03
CA ALA A 407 1.34 -13.08 12.35
C ALA A 407 2.45 -14.02 12.84
N THR A 408 2.38 -15.31 12.49
CA THR A 408 3.32 -16.33 12.99
C THR A 408 4.51 -16.60 12.08
N GLN A 409 4.37 -16.46 10.76
CA GLN A 409 5.41 -16.85 9.80
C GLN A 409 6.05 -15.66 9.09
N TYR A 410 5.30 -14.61 8.75
CA TYR A 410 5.86 -13.46 8.01
C TYR A 410 7.01 -12.77 8.77
N PRO A 411 6.95 -12.54 10.10
CA PRO A 411 8.08 -11.99 10.85
C PRO A 411 9.35 -12.85 10.78
N LYS A 412 9.21 -14.19 10.75
CA LYS A 412 10.36 -15.11 10.64
C LYS A 412 11.03 -14.99 9.28
N ILE A 413 10.23 -14.85 8.22
CA ILE A 413 10.74 -14.60 6.86
C ILE A 413 11.50 -13.26 6.84
N CYS A 414 10.95 -12.20 7.43
CA CYS A 414 11.61 -10.89 7.51
C CYS A 414 12.91 -10.88 8.33
N GLN A 415 13.11 -11.86 9.24
CA GLN A 415 14.34 -12.00 10.02
C GLN A 415 15.46 -12.69 9.21
N GLN A 416 15.12 -13.48 8.20
CA GLN A 416 16.06 -14.15 7.31
C GLN A 416 16.47 -13.19 6.17
N ARG A 417 17.00 -12.02 6.54
CA ARG A 417 17.37 -10.99 5.55
C ARG A 417 18.51 -11.46 4.67
N ASP A 418 18.27 -11.41 3.37
CA ASP A 418 19.29 -11.38 2.34
C ASP A 418 19.43 -9.92 1.88
N TYR A 419 20.65 -9.39 1.94
CA TYR A 419 20.96 -8.02 1.51
C TYR A 419 21.29 -7.96 0.01
N SER A 420 21.13 -9.08 -0.71
CA SER A 420 21.32 -9.15 -2.15
C SER A 420 20.23 -8.39 -2.89
N ASP A 421 20.64 -7.37 -3.67
CA ASP A 421 19.78 -6.64 -4.59
C ASP A 421 20.28 -6.91 -6.03
N PRO A 422 19.43 -7.37 -6.95
CA PRO A 422 19.79 -7.53 -8.36
C PRO A 422 20.30 -6.24 -9.02
N SER A 423 19.94 -5.09 -8.46
CA SER A 423 20.42 -3.80 -8.90
C SER A 423 21.90 -3.59 -8.59
N GLY A 424 22.51 -4.35 -7.68
CA GLY A 424 23.92 -4.21 -7.30
C GLY A 424 24.12 -3.69 -5.88
N SER A 425 25.36 -3.37 -5.53
CA SER A 425 25.76 -2.81 -4.23
C SER A 425 26.28 -1.38 -4.39
N PHE A 426 26.22 -0.59 -3.32
CA PHE A 426 26.68 0.80 -3.34
C PHE A 426 27.69 1.05 -2.22
N VAL A 427 28.85 1.58 -2.58
CA VAL A 427 29.91 1.95 -1.64
C VAL A 427 29.96 3.46 -1.53
N ILE A 428 29.84 3.97 -0.31
CA ILE A 428 29.77 5.40 -0.01
C ILE A 428 31.09 5.82 0.62
N THR A 429 31.75 6.81 0.02
CA THR A 429 32.98 7.40 0.54
C THR A 429 32.86 8.92 0.65
N LEU A 430 33.60 9.52 1.60
CA LEU A 430 33.70 10.97 1.74
C LEU A 430 35.01 11.44 1.10
N GLN A 431 34.92 12.45 0.24
CA GLN A 431 36.09 13.11 -0.35
C GLN A 431 35.98 14.62 -0.13
N ALA A 432 36.87 15.20 0.67
CA ALA A 432 36.97 16.64 1.00
C ALA A 432 35.63 17.39 1.15
N ASP A 433 35.01 17.81 0.04
CA ASP A 433 33.78 18.61 -0.02
C ASP A 433 32.57 17.89 -0.67
N GLU A 434 32.66 16.58 -0.91
CA GLU A 434 31.61 15.78 -1.55
C GLU A 434 31.50 14.34 -1.01
N ILE A 435 30.33 13.75 -1.23
CA ILE A 435 30.04 12.34 -1.00
C ILE A 435 30.10 11.65 -2.35
N LEU A 436 30.86 10.56 -2.43
CA LEU A 436 30.99 9.71 -3.62
C LEU A 436 30.27 8.38 -3.36
N VAL A 437 29.51 7.90 -4.35
CA VAL A 437 28.80 6.63 -4.31
C VAL A 437 29.18 5.80 -5.53
N GLU A 438 29.90 4.71 -5.32
CA GLU A 438 30.24 3.74 -6.37
C GLU A 438 29.18 2.66 -6.42
N HIS A 439 28.66 2.39 -7.62
CA HIS A 439 27.65 1.36 -7.86
C HIS A 439 28.31 0.14 -8.51
N MET A 440 28.18 -1.02 -7.88
CA MET A 440 28.86 -2.26 -8.24
C MET A 440 27.88 -3.36 -8.66
N THR A 441 28.30 -4.23 -9.58
CA THR A 441 27.51 -5.40 -9.98
C THR A 441 27.33 -6.43 -8.83
N PRO A 442 26.21 -7.16 -8.75
CA PRO A 442 25.95 -8.16 -7.69
C PRO A 442 26.89 -9.39 -7.66
N GLY A 443 27.77 -9.55 -8.65
CA GLY A 443 28.60 -10.74 -8.83
C GLY A 443 30.09 -10.41 -8.99
N SER A 444 30.45 -9.68 -10.04
CA SER A 444 31.86 -9.33 -10.32
C SER A 444 32.39 -8.23 -9.41
N GLY A 445 31.51 -7.44 -8.77
CA GLY A 445 31.90 -6.27 -7.98
C GLY A 445 32.45 -5.14 -8.85
N GLU A 446 32.23 -5.19 -10.17
CA GLU A 446 32.69 -4.18 -11.10
C GLU A 446 31.90 -2.88 -10.89
N VAL A 447 32.62 -1.76 -10.77
CA VAL A 447 32.01 -0.43 -10.70
C VAL A 447 31.42 -0.08 -12.06
N VAL A 448 30.09 0.02 -12.13
CA VAL A 448 29.34 0.32 -13.34
C VAL A 448 28.84 1.76 -13.39
N ASN A 449 28.76 2.41 -12.23
CA ASN A 449 28.36 3.81 -12.14
C ASN A 449 28.99 4.49 -10.93
N CYS A 450 29.07 5.82 -10.98
CA CYS A 450 29.58 6.61 -9.89
C CYS A 450 28.76 7.90 -9.77
N HIS A 451 28.26 8.18 -8.57
CA HIS A 451 27.50 9.39 -8.26
C HIS A 451 28.28 10.25 -7.28
N SER A 452 28.31 11.57 -7.51
CA SER A 452 28.85 12.52 -6.53
C SER A 452 27.86 13.64 -6.24
N GLY A 453 27.94 14.16 -5.02
CA GLY A 453 27.05 15.23 -4.56
C GLY A 453 27.37 15.71 -3.15
N LYS A 454 26.80 16.86 -2.78
CA LYS A 454 27.01 17.46 -1.45
C LYS A 454 25.91 17.16 -0.45
N THR A 455 24.76 16.65 -0.92
CA THR A 455 23.60 16.34 -0.10
C THR A 455 23.07 14.95 -0.40
N ALA A 456 22.49 14.30 0.61
CA ALA A 456 21.82 13.03 0.47
C ALA A 456 20.67 13.12 -0.55
N GLN A 457 19.97 14.26 -0.59
CA GLN A 457 18.90 14.52 -1.55
C GLN A 457 19.35 14.44 -3.00
N GLN A 458 20.46 15.09 -3.33
CA GLN A 458 20.99 15.05 -4.70
C GLN A 458 21.34 13.60 -5.10
N LEU A 459 21.99 12.87 -4.20
CA LEU A 459 22.46 11.52 -4.47
C LEU A 459 21.34 10.50 -4.57
N TYR A 460 20.38 10.47 -3.63
CA TYR A 460 19.27 9.52 -3.73
C TYR A 460 18.40 9.78 -4.97
N GLN A 461 18.29 11.03 -5.44
CA GLN A 461 17.56 11.36 -6.68
C GLN A 461 18.29 10.84 -7.93
N GLN A 462 19.61 10.99 -7.99
CA GLN A 462 20.43 10.41 -9.06
C GLN A 462 20.35 8.88 -9.07
N ILE A 463 20.51 8.24 -7.91
CA ILE A 463 20.44 6.78 -7.77
C ILE A 463 19.05 6.27 -8.14
N ALA A 464 17.97 6.90 -7.66
CA ALA A 464 16.61 6.49 -7.99
C ALA A 464 16.30 6.63 -9.50
N THR A 465 16.92 7.60 -10.17
CA THR A 465 16.79 7.80 -11.63
C THR A 465 17.59 6.74 -12.40
N ALA A 466 18.81 6.41 -11.95
CA ALA A 466 19.68 5.43 -12.60
C ALA A 466 19.26 3.97 -12.35
N SER A 467 18.61 3.71 -11.21
CA SER A 467 18.30 2.36 -10.72
C SER A 467 16.80 2.21 -10.42
N PRO A 468 15.91 2.21 -11.43
CA PRO A 468 14.46 2.09 -11.23
C PRO A 468 14.03 0.74 -10.64
N GLY A 469 14.89 -0.27 -10.67
CA GLY A 469 14.66 -1.61 -10.09
C GLY A 469 15.16 -1.77 -8.65
N LEU A 470 15.74 -0.72 -8.04
CA LEU A 470 16.29 -0.76 -6.69
C LEU A 470 15.23 -1.19 -5.68
N GLN A 471 15.54 -2.19 -4.86
CA GLN A 471 14.59 -2.68 -3.87
C GLN A 471 14.31 -1.60 -2.81
N VAL A 472 13.07 -1.56 -2.32
CA VAL A 472 12.62 -0.53 -1.36
C VAL A 472 13.46 -0.55 -0.08
N GLU A 473 13.75 -1.73 0.47
CA GLU A 473 14.58 -1.84 1.68
C GLU A 473 16.00 -1.31 1.46
N HIS A 474 16.59 -1.60 0.29
CA HIS A 474 17.90 -1.10 -0.07
C HIS A 474 17.89 0.42 -0.30
N ALA A 475 16.85 0.96 -0.94
CA ALA A 475 16.67 2.40 -1.10
C ALA A 475 16.54 3.13 0.25
N LEU A 476 15.82 2.55 1.22
CA LEU A 476 15.71 3.08 2.59
C LEU A 476 17.06 3.06 3.31
N TYR A 477 17.82 1.96 3.19
CA TYR A 477 19.18 1.85 3.69
C TYR A 477 20.10 2.92 3.09
N LEU A 478 20.10 3.08 1.76
CA LEU A 478 20.93 4.08 1.09
C LEU A 478 20.55 5.49 1.52
N GLY A 479 19.27 5.80 1.63
CA GLY A 479 18.82 7.10 2.16
C GLY A 479 19.38 7.39 3.55
N ALA A 480 19.40 6.39 4.44
CA ALA A 480 19.95 6.52 5.79
C ALA A 480 21.49 6.70 5.78
N GLU A 481 22.21 5.90 4.99
CA GLU A 481 23.67 6.01 4.86
C GLU A 481 24.09 7.34 4.25
N LEU A 482 23.43 7.78 3.17
CA LEU A 482 23.68 9.07 2.54
C LEU A 482 23.42 10.23 3.50
N GLN A 483 22.37 10.13 4.33
CA GLN A 483 22.10 11.15 5.34
C GLN A 483 23.20 11.23 6.41
N LYS A 484 23.75 10.08 6.85
CA LYS A 484 24.90 10.04 7.77
C LYS A 484 26.15 10.66 7.13
N ALA A 485 26.41 10.33 5.86
CA ALA A 485 27.53 10.89 5.10
C ALA A 485 27.41 12.42 4.97
N GLU A 486 26.22 12.94 4.64
CA GLU A 486 25.95 14.39 4.59
C GLU A 486 26.15 15.07 5.95
N LEU A 487 25.72 14.44 7.04
CA LEU A 487 25.93 14.99 8.38
C LEU A 487 27.43 15.11 8.68
N SER A 488 28.21 14.06 8.45
CA SER A 488 29.67 14.09 8.65
C SER A 488 30.38 15.13 7.77
N LEU A 489 29.90 15.32 6.53
CA LEU A 489 30.44 16.35 5.63
C LEU A 489 30.18 17.78 6.14
N LYS A 490 29.01 18.03 6.74
CA LYS A 490 28.64 19.36 7.28
C LYS A 490 29.18 19.65 8.66
N HIS A 491 29.47 18.59 9.43
CA HIS A 491 29.79 18.64 10.85
C HIS A 491 31.05 17.80 11.09
N PRO A 492 32.25 18.41 11.03
CA PRO A 492 33.52 17.71 11.17
C PRO A 492 33.71 16.95 12.47
N GLU A 493 32.91 17.24 13.50
CA GLU A 493 32.86 16.49 14.75
C GLU A 493 32.34 15.06 14.59
N PHE A 494 31.67 14.75 13.48
CA PHE A 494 31.15 13.43 13.18
C PHE A 494 32.00 12.68 12.16
N VAL A 495 32.30 11.41 12.46
CA VAL A 495 33.01 10.48 11.59
C VAL A 495 32.01 9.51 10.97
N TYR A 496 31.93 9.54 9.64
CA TYR A 496 31.18 8.56 8.86
C TYR A 496 32.02 7.30 8.61
N GLU A 497 31.42 6.15 8.87
CA GLU A 497 31.86 4.86 8.36
C GLU A 497 30.59 4.11 7.97
N GLN A 498 30.52 3.63 6.73
CA GLN A 498 29.35 2.90 6.22
C GLN A 498 29.03 1.70 7.12
N ASP A 499 27.74 1.38 7.25
CA ASP A 499 27.21 0.31 8.11
C ASP A 499 27.40 0.50 9.62
N LYS A 500 28.09 1.57 10.05
CA LYS A 500 28.30 1.88 11.47
C LYS A 500 27.49 3.09 11.92
N PRO A 501 27.13 3.16 13.22
CA PRO A 501 26.57 4.39 13.79
C PRO A 501 27.54 5.57 13.61
N LEU A 502 26.98 6.77 13.43
CA LEU A 502 27.74 8.01 13.38
C LEU A 502 28.49 8.19 14.71
N ARG A 503 29.81 8.38 14.66
CA ARG A 503 30.65 8.56 15.87
C ARG A 503 31.08 10.00 16.00
N GLN A 504 31.08 10.53 17.23
CA GLN A 504 31.60 11.86 17.51
C GLN A 504 33.08 11.76 17.91
N THR A 505 33.95 12.61 17.35
CA THR A 505 35.33 12.73 17.84
C THR A 505 35.31 13.34 19.24
N SER A 506 35.83 12.63 20.24
CA SER A 506 35.99 13.20 21.59
C SER A 506 36.91 14.43 21.52
N PRO A 507 36.60 15.53 22.24
CA PRO A 507 37.51 16.67 22.28
C PRO A 507 38.84 16.22 22.87
N SER A 508 39.93 16.39 22.12
CA SER A 508 41.28 16.10 22.58
C SER A 508 41.58 16.92 23.84
N GLN A 509 41.96 16.23 24.92
CA GLN A 509 42.64 16.85 26.07
C GLN A 509 43.92 17.53 25.56
N SER A 510 43.89 18.83 25.35
CA SER A 510 45.08 19.63 25.05
C SER A 510 44.96 21.02 25.66
N SER A 511 45.33 21.14 26.94
CA SER A 511 45.96 22.35 27.53
C SER A 511 45.91 22.38 29.07
N ILE A 512 46.61 21.49 29.77
CA ILE A 512 47.16 21.81 31.12
C ILE A 512 48.44 20.97 31.33
N GLN A 513 49.57 21.45 30.81
CA GLN A 513 50.88 21.29 31.45
C GLN A 513 51.71 22.52 31.10
N ALA A 514 51.58 23.53 31.95
CA ALA A 514 52.55 24.60 32.15
C ALA A 514 52.56 24.87 33.66
N GLU A 515 53.42 24.14 34.38
CA GLU A 515 54.26 24.59 35.50
C GLU A 515 55.15 23.44 35.97
#